data_AF-A0A210P9F8-F1
#
_entry.id   AF-A0A210P9F8-F1
#
_cell.length_a   1.000
_cell.length_b   1.000
_cell.length_c   1.000
_cell.angle_alpha   90.00
_cell.angle_beta   90.00
_cell.angle_gamma   90.00
#
_symmetry.space_group_name_H-M   'P 1'
#
loop_
_entity.id
_entity.type
_entity.pdbx_description
1 polymer ?
#
loop_
_entity_poly.entity_id
_entity_poly.type
_entity_poly.pdbx_seq_one_letter_code
_entity_poly.pdbx_strand_id
1 'polypeptide(L)'
;MSKKALLIGVMCLLLISAGCANKADADKSTSDVKATETTEKTVDYTSLSQSERNELTFLFTRSSQDPVSVDLKIINRTNKNISFINSDFILMHTKSDKVRADKDGDSTIDSNSTKTVKNLFEDVELSEFQTVGLFVYKSADNELAYSETAKLSSRSSNLTNSSLENSYKQATKVVEKTKQTKQVTKSTNSEIEDSKKDNGDTTSTVSTNANDSTSTSTDDNKNADNKTESNDNSSSVGTVNADQAMNIIKSHDGNTDKKYSVVIDQNGGTAKTYTDGNGQTVYWIHSTDNDGSSGDDWTVYSNGLVMHSKPNL
;
A
#
# COMPACT_ATOMS: atom_id res chain seq x y z
N MET A 1 44.93 9.16 26.79
CA MET A 1 44.08 9.51 27.95
C MET A 1 42.62 9.39 27.52
N SER A 2 41.82 8.75 28.40
CA SER A 2 40.34 8.73 28.50
C SER A 2 39.50 8.47 27.23
N LYS A 3 38.95 7.25 27.03
CA LYS A 3 37.67 6.69 27.58
C LYS A 3 36.45 7.49 27.07
N LYS A 4 35.46 6.93 26.37
CA LYS A 4 34.48 5.87 26.76
C LYS A 4 33.94 5.21 25.46
N ALA A 5 34.04 3.91 25.21
CA ALA A 5 33.30 2.76 25.76
C ALA A 5 31.81 2.64 25.30
N LEU A 6 31.63 1.93 24.18
CA LEU A 6 30.70 0.84 23.84
C LEU A 6 29.45 0.57 24.72
N LEU A 7 28.30 0.32 24.07
CA LEU A 7 27.35 -0.72 24.48
C LEU A 7 26.46 -1.20 23.31
N ILE A 8 26.79 -2.40 22.83
CA ILE A 8 25.95 -3.31 22.05
C ILE A 8 25.11 -4.11 23.06
N GLY A 9 23.81 -4.26 22.81
CA GLY A 9 22.90 -5.06 23.63
C GLY A 9 21.97 -5.90 22.76
N VAL A 10 22.47 -7.03 22.28
CA VAL A 10 21.67 -8.18 21.82
C VAL A 10 21.17 -8.90 23.08
N MET A 11 19.88 -9.08 23.23
CA MET A 11 19.34 -10.07 24.17
C MET A 11 18.05 -10.68 23.62
N CYS A 12 18.25 -11.73 22.83
CA CYS A 12 17.30 -12.84 22.79
C CYS A 12 17.39 -13.58 24.13
N LEU A 13 16.27 -13.76 24.82
CA LEU A 13 16.08 -14.95 25.64
C LEU A 13 14.62 -15.39 25.57
N LEU A 14 14.44 -16.56 24.96
CA LEU A 14 13.29 -17.44 25.12
C LEU A 14 13.12 -17.79 26.59
N LEU A 15 11.91 -17.62 27.12
CA LEU A 15 11.41 -18.46 28.19
C LEU A 15 10.05 -19.00 27.77
N ILE A 16 10.09 -20.25 27.34
CA ILE A 16 8.96 -21.17 27.33
C ILE A 16 8.76 -21.58 28.80
N SER A 17 7.58 -21.31 29.35
CA SER A 17 7.00 -22.19 30.36
C SER A 17 5.52 -22.37 30.06
N ALA A 18 5.21 -23.61 29.71
CA ALA A 18 3.87 -24.14 29.58
C ALA A 18 3.08 -23.94 30.89
N GLY A 19 1.76 -23.84 30.74
CA GLY A 19 0.82 -23.63 31.83
C GLY A 19 0.87 -24.74 32.90
N CYS A 20 0.79 -24.30 34.15
CA CYS A 20 0.16 -25.06 35.21
C CYS A 20 -1.22 -24.44 35.47
N ALA A 21 -2.26 -25.25 35.28
CA ALA A 21 -3.60 -24.94 35.73
C ALA A 21 -3.63 -24.84 37.25
N ASN A 22 -4.30 -23.80 37.76
CA ASN A 22 -4.51 -23.59 39.19
C ASN A 22 -5.39 -24.70 39.79
N LYS A 23 -4.92 -25.32 40.87
CA LYS A 23 -5.78 -25.91 41.91
C LYS A 23 -5.50 -25.19 43.23
N ALA A 24 -6.59 -24.79 43.87
CA ALA A 24 -6.66 -24.10 45.14
C ALA A 24 -6.05 -24.91 46.31
N ASP A 25 -5.41 -24.24 47.26
CA ASP A 25 -5.93 -24.09 48.63
C ASP A 25 -5.08 -23.15 49.52
N ALA A 26 -5.80 -22.25 50.19
CA ALA A 26 -5.63 -21.63 51.52
C ALA A 26 -4.29 -21.06 52.05
N ASP A 27 -4.29 -19.72 52.17
CA ASP A 27 -4.18 -18.91 53.41
C ASP A 27 -2.83 -18.76 54.17
N LYS A 28 -2.26 -17.54 54.11
CA LYS A 28 -1.85 -16.76 55.30
C LYS A 28 -1.55 -15.30 54.99
N SER A 29 -2.24 -14.41 55.71
CA SER A 29 -2.11 -12.95 55.74
C SER A 29 -0.68 -12.40 55.71
N THR A 30 -0.44 -11.35 54.92
CA THR A 30 0.32 -10.15 55.36
C THR A 30 0.11 -8.99 54.37
N SER A 31 -0.31 -7.86 54.94
CA SER A 31 -0.25 -6.50 54.38
C SER A 31 -1.00 -6.23 53.07
N ASP A 32 -2.19 -5.65 53.22
CA ASP A 32 -2.87 -4.82 52.21
C ASP A 32 -1.94 -3.67 51.77
N VAL A 33 -0.99 -3.95 50.87
CA VAL A 33 -0.70 -3.00 49.81
C VAL A 33 -1.86 -3.18 48.86
N LYS A 34 -2.92 -2.39 49.10
CA LYS A 34 -3.94 -2.15 48.10
C LYS A 34 -3.19 -1.56 46.91
N ALA A 35 -2.75 -2.43 46.00
CA ALA A 35 -2.36 -2.04 44.67
C ALA A 35 -3.54 -1.17 44.23
N THR A 36 -3.26 0.11 44.07
CA THR A 36 -4.22 1.00 43.44
C THR A 36 -4.39 0.38 42.08
N GLU A 37 -5.47 -0.38 41.91
CA GLU A 37 -6.02 -0.69 40.60
C GLU A 37 -6.12 0.68 39.96
N THR A 38 -5.13 0.98 39.14
CA THR A 38 -5.13 2.18 38.34
C THR A 38 -6.22 1.85 37.36
N THR A 39 -7.46 2.23 37.68
CA THR A 39 -8.60 2.09 36.77
C THR A 39 -8.11 2.66 35.45
N GLU A 40 -7.83 1.78 34.49
CA GLU A 40 -7.25 2.18 33.21
C GLU A 40 -8.33 2.99 32.52
N LYS A 41 -8.20 4.32 32.64
CA LYS A 41 -9.19 5.27 32.15
C LYS A 41 -9.33 5.01 30.66
N THR A 42 -10.51 4.58 30.24
CA THR A 42 -10.83 4.48 28.82
C THR A 42 -10.99 5.89 28.27
N VAL A 43 -10.22 6.20 27.23
CA VAL A 43 -10.20 7.52 26.58
C VAL A 43 -10.43 7.37 25.09
N ASP A 44 -11.15 8.31 24.48
CA ASP A 44 -11.27 8.37 23.02
C ASP A 44 -9.91 8.69 22.41
N TYR A 45 -9.56 8.04 21.30
CA TYR A 45 -8.29 8.25 20.61
C TYR A 45 -7.97 9.74 20.32
N THR A 46 -8.97 10.57 19.99
CA THR A 46 -8.74 11.99 19.70
C THR A 46 -8.35 12.82 20.93
N SER A 47 -8.58 12.29 22.13
CA SER A 47 -8.20 12.94 23.39
C SER A 47 -6.76 12.66 23.81
N LEU A 48 -6.07 11.75 23.11
CA LEU A 48 -4.66 11.45 23.38
C LEU A 48 -3.76 12.62 22.97
N SER A 49 -2.69 12.81 23.72
CA SER A 49 -1.59 13.68 23.30
C SER A 49 -0.86 13.10 22.09
N GLN A 50 -0.07 13.91 21.39
CA GLN A 50 0.70 13.42 20.24
C GLN A 50 1.71 12.33 20.63
N SER A 51 2.38 12.46 21.78
CA SER A 51 3.31 11.43 22.26
C SER A 51 2.60 10.11 22.51
N GLU A 52 1.40 10.14 23.09
CA GLU A 52 0.60 8.93 23.30
C GLU A 52 0.12 8.34 21.97
N ARG A 53 -0.35 9.18 21.03
CA ARG A 53 -0.71 8.70 19.68
C ARG A 53 0.45 8.01 18.97
N ASN A 54 1.68 8.48 19.17
CA ASN A 54 2.89 7.86 18.60
C ASN A 54 3.23 6.50 19.25
N GLU A 55 2.68 6.18 20.41
CA GLU A 55 2.82 4.85 21.04
C GLU A 55 1.83 3.83 20.47
N LEU A 56 0.82 4.28 19.73
CA LEU A 56 -0.05 3.39 18.95
C LEU A 56 0.60 2.99 17.63
N THR A 57 0.29 1.79 17.17
CA THR A 57 0.62 1.34 15.82
C THR A 57 -0.63 0.81 15.14
N PHE A 58 -0.92 1.35 13.97
CA PHE A 58 -1.98 0.87 13.08
C PHE A 58 -1.38 0.06 11.94
N LEU A 59 -2.02 -1.07 11.62
CA LEU A 59 -1.72 -1.92 10.48
C LEU A 59 -3.03 -2.30 9.79
N PHE A 60 -3.25 -1.76 8.60
CA PHE A 60 -4.36 -2.10 7.72
C PHE A 60 -3.91 -3.24 6.80
N THR A 61 -4.72 -4.28 6.67
CA THR A 61 -4.44 -5.41 5.78
C THR A 61 -5.66 -5.67 4.92
N ARG A 62 -5.51 -5.57 3.60
CA ARG A 62 -6.59 -5.75 2.64
C ARG A 62 -6.55 -7.12 1.97
N SER A 63 -7.71 -7.60 1.53
CA SER A 63 -7.78 -8.73 0.60
C SER A 63 -7.29 -8.32 -0.80
N SER A 64 -6.92 -9.30 -1.62
CA SER A 64 -6.53 -9.08 -3.03
C SER A 64 -7.70 -9.21 -4.02
N GLN A 65 -8.86 -9.67 -3.54
CA GLN A 65 -10.04 -9.93 -4.35
C GLN A 65 -10.94 -8.71 -4.41
N ASP A 66 -11.67 -8.55 -5.50
CA ASP A 66 -12.70 -7.52 -5.68
C ASP A 66 -14.09 -8.14 -5.40
N PRO A 67 -14.91 -7.60 -4.49
CA PRO A 67 -14.63 -6.41 -3.69
C PRO A 67 -13.66 -6.68 -2.53
N VAL A 68 -12.94 -5.62 -2.15
CA VAL A 68 -11.88 -5.64 -1.15
C VAL A 68 -12.46 -5.49 0.26
N SER A 69 -11.96 -6.31 1.18
CA SER A 69 -12.14 -6.10 2.62
C SER A 69 -10.84 -5.61 3.26
N VAL A 70 -10.93 -4.84 4.34
CA VAL A 70 -9.76 -4.35 5.07
C VAL A 70 -9.88 -4.63 6.56
N ASP A 71 -8.95 -5.42 7.08
CA ASP A 71 -8.74 -5.63 8.52
C ASP A 71 -7.87 -4.52 9.11
N LEU A 72 -8.12 -4.17 10.37
CA LEU A 72 -7.28 -3.27 11.16
C LEU A 72 -6.72 -3.96 12.39
N LYS A 73 -5.40 -4.01 12.51
CA LYS A 73 -4.70 -4.35 13.75
C LYS A 73 -4.17 -3.09 14.43
N ILE A 74 -4.51 -2.92 15.71
CA ILE A 74 -4.08 -1.81 16.56
C ILE A 74 -3.23 -2.37 17.69
N ILE A 75 -2.03 -1.83 17.86
CA ILE A 75 -1.15 -2.11 19.00
C ILE A 75 -1.14 -0.86 19.86
N ASN A 76 -1.62 -0.97 21.10
CA ASN A 76 -1.60 0.09 22.10
C ASN A 76 -0.44 -0.17 23.06
N ARG A 77 0.54 0.75 23.12
CA ARG A 77 1.64 0.68 24.11
C ARG A 77 1.52 1.72 25.21
N THR A 78 0.41 2.46 25.24
CA THR A 78 0.13 3.41 26.31
C THR A 78 -0.34 2.69 27.57
N ASN A 79 -0.40 3.42 28.68
CA ASN A 79 -0.98 2.96 29.94
C ASN A 79 -2.49 3.25 30.08
N LYS A 80 -3.19 3.51 28.96
CA LYS A 80 -4.62 3.83 28.94
C LYS A 80 -5.36 2.84 28.05
N ASN A 81 -6.62 2.59 28.38
CA ASN A 81 -7.55 1.94 27.46
C ASN A 81 -7.99 2.97 26.43
N ILE A 82 -8.02 2.57 25.16
CA ILE A 82 -8.31 3.49 24.06
C ILE A 82 -9.55 3.01 23.33
N SER A 83 -10.55 3.87 23.21
CA SER A 83 -11.76 3.60 22.45
C SER A 83 -11.72 4.24 21.07
N PHE A 84 -12.27 3.52 20.10
CA PHE A 84 -12.51 3.95 18.73
C PHE A 84 -13.96 3.67 18.37
N ILE A 85 -14.58 4.54 17.57
CA ILE A 85 -15.82 4.23 16.86
C ILE A 85 -15.43 3.64 15.51
N ASN A 86 -15.88 2.43 15.21
CA ASN A 86 -15.40 1.70 14.04
C ASN A 86 -15.79 2.39 12.72
N SER A 87 -16.97 3.02 12.65
CA SER A 87 -17.43 3.76 11.46
C SER A 87 -16.75 5.13 11.25
N ASP A 88 -15.91 5.57 12.19
CA ASP A 88 -15.14 6.81 12.08
C ASP A 88 -13.79 6.62 11.38
N PHE A 89 -13.41 5.39 11.02
CA PHE A 89 -12.25 5.14 10.15
C PHE A 89 -12.61 5.46 8.70
N ILE A 90 -11.70 6.13 8.00
CA ILE A 90 -11.92 6.63 6.64
C ILE A 90 -10.68 6.36 5.80
N LEU A 91 -10.85 5.83 4.59
CA LEU A 91 -9.85 5.86 3.53
C LEU A 91 -10.14 7.09 2.65
N MET A 92 -9.18 8.01 2.58
CA MET A 92 -9.30 9.23 1.80
C MET A 92 -8.40 9.18 0.57
N HIS A 93 -8.97 9.48 -0.61
CA HIS A 93 -8.21 9.76 -1.83
C HIS A 93 -8.13 11.26 -2.09
N THR A 94 -9.19 11.99 -1.74
CA THR A 94 -9.22 13.46 -1.73
C THR A 94 -10.07 13.98 -0.57
N LYS A 95 -10.14 15.31 -0.39
CA LYS A 95 -11.07 15.90 0.58
C LYS A 95 -12.54 15.56 0.31
N SER A 96 -12.91 15.31 -0.95
CA SER A 96 -14.27 14.98 -1.36
C SER A 96 -14.51 13.50 -1.61
N ASP A 97 -13.44 12.74 -1.72
CA ASP A 97 -13.45 11.34 -2.13
C ASP A 97 -12.99 10.47 -0.96
N LYS A 98 -13.95 9.78 -0.36
CA LYS A 98 -13.80 9.12 0.94
C LYS A 98 -14.62 7.84 0.97
N VAL A 99 -13.96 6.76 1.36
CA VAL A 99 -14.59 5.50 1.73
C VAL A 99 -14.64 5.44 3.26
N ARG A 100 -15.82 5.27 3.83
CA ARG A 100 -15.98 5.09 5.28
C ARG A 100 -15.97 3.60 5.62
N ALA A 101 -15.51 3.29 6.82
CA ALA A 101 -15.63 1.95 7.38
C ALA A 101 -17.10 1.59 7.61
N ASP A 102 -17.50 0.40 7.16
CA ASP A 102 -18.84 -0.16 7.27
C ASP A 102 -19.10 -0.79 8.64
N LYS A 103 -18.02 -1.09 9.37
CA LYS A 103 -18.11 -1.76 10.66
C LYS A 103 -18.77 -0.86 11.70
N ASP A 104 -19.91 -1.31 12.22
CA ASP A 104 -20.59 -0.65 13.34
C ASP A 104 -19.90 -0.87 14.70
N GLY A 105 -20.33 -0.06 15.67
CA GLY A 105 -19.99 -0.19 17.09
C GLY A 105 -18.65 0.44 17.46
N ASP A 106 -18.24 0.21 18.70
CA ASP A 106 -16.99 0.68 19.26
C ASP A 106 -15.97 -0.45 19.45
N SER A 107 -14.70 -0.09 19.39
CA SER A 107 -13.58 -0.95 19.72
C SER A 107 -12.78 -0.31 20.84
N THR A 108 -12.79 -0.93 22.01
CA THR A 108 -11.82 -0.62 23.07
C THR A 108 -10.61 -1.55 22.96
N ILE A 109 -9.42 -0.97 23.08
CA ILE A 109 -8.13 -1.68 23.13
C ILE A 109 -7.52 -1.37 24.49
N ASP A 110 -7.27 -2.41 25.25
CA ASP A 110 -6.68 -2.26 26.58
C ASP A 110 -5.26 -1.69 26.49
N SER A 111 -4.84 -1.05 27.57
CA SER A 111 -3.46 -0.65 27.85
C SER A 111 -2.47 -1.78 27.53
N ASN A 112 -1.35 -1.44 26.90
CA ASN A 112 -0.28 -2.39 26.54
C ASN A 112 -0.75 -3.65 25.76
N SER A 113 -1.88 -3.56 25.06
CA SER A 113 -2.51 -4.68 24.37
C SER A 113 -2.57 -4.51 22.86
N THR A 114 -2.98 -5.56 22.16
CA THR A 114 -3.19 -5.58 20.71
C THR A 114 -4.57 -6.10 20.40
N LYS A 115 -5.27 -5.45 19.48
CA LYS A 115 -6.59 -5.88 19.00
C LYS A 115 -6.63 -5.88 17.49
N THR A 116 -7.33 -6.84 16.92
CA THR A 116 -7.67 -6.86 15.49
C THR A 116 -9.17 -6.66 15.34
N VAL A 117 -9.54 -5.64 14.57
CA VAL A 117 -10.89 -5.41 14.05
C VAL A 117 -10.91 -5.98 12.64
N LYS A 118 -11.59 -7.12 12.47
CA LYS A 118 -11.73 -7.74 11.15
C LYS A 118 -12.81 -7.04 10.35
N ASN A 119 -12.62 -6.99 9.03
CA ASN A 119 -13.52 -6.37 8.09
C ASN A 119 -13.97 -4.98 8.57
N LEU A 120 -13.00 -4.12 8.90
CA LEU A 120 -13.29 -2.74 9.27
C LEU A 120 -13.96 -2.00 8.10
N PHE A 121 -13.45 -2.25 6.89
CA PHE A 121 -14.08 -1.86 5.64
C PHE A 121 -14.52 -3.14 4.91
N GLU A 122 -15.72 -3.12 4.36
CA GLU A 122 -16.30 -4.20 3.56
C GLU A 122 -16.71 -3.66 2.19
N ASP A 123 -16.78 -4.54 1.19
CA ASP A 123 -17.27 -4.23 -0.14
C ASP A 123 -16.62 -3.00 -0.83
N VAL A 124 -15.33 -2.74 -0.57
CA VAL A 124 -14.59 -1.61 -1.16
C VAL A 124 -14.14 -1.97 -2.57
N GLU A 125 -14.40 -1.11 -3.56
CA GLU A 125 -13.92 -1.35 -4.92
C GLU A 125 -12.39 -1.43 -4.97
N LEU A 126 -11.86 -2.39 -5.73
CA LEU A 126 -10.41 -2.53 -5.91
C LEU A 126 -9.73 -1.27 -6.48
N SER A 127 -10.48 -0.46 -7.25
CA SER A 127 -10.07 0.81 -7.84
C SER A 127 -9.54 1.81 -6.79
N GLU A 128 -10.11 1.79 -5.58
CA GLU A 128 -9.67 2.62 -4.45
C GLU A 128 -8.21 2.30 -4.06
N PHE A 129 -7.73 1.09 -4.31
CA PHE A 129 -6.35 0.70 -4.02
C PHE A 129 -5.41 0.79 -5.22
N GLN A 130 -5.87 1.33 -6.35
CA GLN A 130 -5.03 1.62 -7.51
C GLN A 130 -4.41 3.03 -7.48
N THR A 131 -4.71 3.81 -6.44
CA THR A 131 -4.03 5.07 -6.13
C THR A 131 -3.60 5.09 -4.68
N VAL A 132 -2.55 5.84 -4.36
CA VAL A 132 -2.17 6.08 -2.96
C VAL A 132 -3.28 6.88 -2.28
N GLY A 133 -3.87 6.30 -1.24
CA GLY A 133 -4.83 6.93 -0.34
C GLY A 133 -4.25 7.12 1.06
N LEU A 134 -5.06 7.65 1.96
CA LEU A 134 -4.70 7.94 3.35
C LEU A 134 -5.78 7.43 4.30
N PHE A 135 -5.43 6.46 5.15
CA PHE A 135 -6.27 6.04 6.25
C PHE A 135 -6.22 7.10 7.36
N VAL A 136 -7.38 7.52 7.84
CA VAL A 136 -7.54 8.51 8.92
C VAL A 136 -8.63 8.08 9.91
N TYR A 137 -8.64 8.70 11.10
CA TYR A 137 -9.72 8.54 12.10
C TYR A 137 -10.47 9.85 12.36
N LYS A 138 -11.79 9.87 12.15
CA LYS A 138 -12.71 11.02 12.25
C LYS A 138 -12.43 12.18 11.27
N SER A 139 -11.17 12.53 11.04
CA SER A 139 -10.77 13.70 10.25
C SER A 139 -9.37 13.54 9.67
N ALA A 140 -9.06 14.37 8.68
CA ALA A 140 -7.77 14.36 7.99
C ALA A 140 -6.56 14.67 8.90
N ASP A 141 -6.78 15.31 10.06
CA ASP A 141 -5.70 15.66 11.00
C ASP A 141 -5.22 14.46 11.83
N ASN A 142 -5.97 13.35 11.80
CA ASN A 142 -5.64 12.12 12.52
C ASN A 142 -5.19 11.04 11.52
N GLU A 143 -4.06 11.28 10.88
CA GLU A 143 -3.46 10.38 9.90
C GLU A 143 -3.00 9.07 10.56
N LEU A 144 -3.29 7.94 9.91
CA LEU A 144 -2.99 6.62 10.46
C LEU A 144 -2.02 5.81 9.60
N ALA A 145 -2.13 5.84 8.27
CA ALA A 145 -1.22 5.19 7.32
C ALA A 145 -1.57 5.58 5.88
N TYR A 146 -0.59 5.60 4.97
CA TYR A 146 -0.88 5.65 3.53
C TYR A 146 -1.28 4.27 3.01
N SER A 147 -2.32 4.18 2.18
CA SER A 147 -2.59 2.97 1.38
C SER A 147 -1.58 2.88 0.23
N GLU A 148 -1.09 1.68 -0.05
CA GLU A 148 -0.06 1.46 -1.07
C GLU A 148 -0.61 0.56 -2.18
N THR A 149 -0.35 0.90 -3.44
CA THR A 149 -0.95 0.17 -4.57
C THR A 149 -0.34 -1.21 -4.78
N ALA A 150 0.97 -1.35 -4.56
CA ALA A 150 1.70 -2.60 -4.67
C ALA A 150 1.82 -3.38 -3.34
N LYS A 151 1.01 -3.06 -2.33
CA LYS A 151 1.00 -3.83 -1.08
C LYS A 151 -0.43 -4.10 -0.61
N LEU A 152 -0.58 -5.26 0.02
CA LEU A 152 -1.79 -5.63 0.73
C LEU A 152 -1.81 -5.12 2.17
N SER A 153 -0.71 -4.53 2.65
CA SER A 153 -0.64 -4.01 4.02
C SER A 153 -0.03 -2.62 4.08
N SER A 154 -0.63 -1.80 4.92
CA SER A 154 -0.27 -0.41 5.17
C SER A 154 -0.13 -0.17 6.66
N ARG A 155 1.02 0.32 7.08
CA ARG A 155 1.36 0.49 8.49
C ARG A 155 1.67 1.94 8.78
N SER A 156 1.25 2.44 9.93
CA SER A 156 1.54 3.78 10.46
C SER A 156 2.97 4.28 10.32
N SER A 157 3.96 3.38 10.34
CA SER A 157 5.36 3.74 10.06
C SER A 157 5.59 4.31 8.66
N ASN A 158 4.68 4.10 7.70
CA ASN A 158 4.78 4.62 6.34
C ASN A 158 4.33 6.08 6.22
N LEU A 159 3.77 6.70 7.28
CA LEU A 159 3.45 8.13 7.30
C LEU A 159 4.69 9.02 7.11
N THR A 160 5.88 8.52 7.43
CA THR A 160 7.16 9.21 7.21
C THR A 160 7.76 8.97 5.82
N ASN A 161 7.11 8.18 4.97
CA ASN A 161 7.58 7.90 3.62
C ASN A 161 7.23 9.06 2.67
N SER A 162 8.22 9.91 2.39
CA SER A 162 8.04 11.08 1.51
C SER A 162 7.58 10.73 0.10
N SER A 163 7.87 9.53 -0.41
CA SER A 163 7.38 9.11 -1.72
C SER A 163 5.87 8.92 -1.71
N LEU A 164 5.34 8.20 -0.71
CA LEU A 164 3.90 7.99 -0.54
C LEU A 164 3.16 9.30 -0.27
N GLU A 165 3.73 10.15 0.60
CA GLU A 165 3.20 11.49 0.86
C GLU A 165 3.10 12.33 -0.43
N ASN A 166 4.15 12.32 -1.26
CA ASN A 166 4.15 13.04 -2.53
C ASN A 166 3.14 12.46 -3.52
N SER A 167 3.04 11.13 -3.64
CA SER A 167 2.05 10.48 -4.50
C SER A 167 0.61 10.84 -4.10
N TYR A 168 0.30 10.78 -2.80
CA TYR A 168 -1.00 11.20 -2.26
C TYR A 168 -1.29 12.70 -2.55
N LYS A 169 -0.30 13.57 -2.32
CA LYS A 169 -0.42 15.02 -2.63
C LYS A 169 -0.57 15.33 -4.12
N GLN A 170 -0.07 14.48 -5.00
CA GLN A 170 -0.24 14.65 -6.44
C GLN A 170 -1.64 14.20 -6.88
N ALA A 171 -2.08 13.01 -6.45
CA ALA A 171 -3.41 12.49 -6.74
C ALA A 171 -4.52 13.48 -6.31
N THR A 172 -4.36 14.07 -5.11
CA THR A 172 -5.30 15.08 -4.58
C THR A 172 -5.36 16.36 -5.42
N LYS A 173 -4.25 16.82 -6.00
CA LYS A 173 -4.20 18.04 -6.84
C LYS A 173 -4.81 17.86 -8.23
N VAL A 174 -4.66 16.68 -8.83
CA VAL A 174 -5.16 16.40 -10.18
C VAL A 174 -6.70 16.44 -10.21
N VAL A 175 -7.36 15.92 -9.16
CA VAL A 175 -8.82 15.88 -9.08
C VAL A 175 -9.44 17.27 -8.83
N GLU A 176 -8.78 18.15 -8.07
CA GLU A 176 -9.28 19.51 -7.80
C GLU A 176 -9.26 20.40 -9.06
N LYS A 177 -8.28 20.24 -9.95
CA LYS A 177 -8.22 20.98 -11.23
C LYS A 177 -9.30 20.54 -12.23
N THR A 178 -9.62 19.25 -12.27
CA THR A 178 -10.62 18.72 -13.20
C THR A 178 -12.05 19.14 -12.83
N LYS A 179 -12.33 19.39 -11.55
CA LYS A 179 -13.64 19.92 -11.10
C LYS A 179 -13.84 21.42 -11.41
N GLN A 180 -12.78 22.19 -11.63
CA GLN A 180 -12.90 23.61 -12.01
C GLN A 180 -13.16 23.86 -13.50
N THR A 181 -12.94 22.87 -14.37
CA THR A 181 -13.10 23.07 -15.83
C THR A 181 -14.52 22.77 -16.35
N LYS A 182 -15.43 22.24 -15.51
CA LYS A 182 -16.80 21.88 -15.89
C LYS A 182 -17.87 22.96 -15.59
N GLN A 183 -17.46 24.20 -15.31
CA GLN A 183 -18.43 25.25 -14.96
C GLN A 183 -18.15 26.63 -15.58
N VAL A 184 -17.88 26.70 -16.89
CA VAL A 184 -18.23 27.89 -17.69
C VAL A 184 -18.63 27.48 -19.11
N THR A 185 -19.88 27.04 -19.27
CA THR A 185 -20.61 27.25 -20.54
C THR A 185 -21.91 27.95 -20.21
N LYS A 186 -21.81 29.22 -19.80
CA LYS A 186 -22.96 30.12 -19.81
C LYS A 186 -22.89 30.91 -21.11
N SER A 187 -23.80 30.56 -22.01
CA SER A 187 -24.11 31.26 -23.24
C SER A 187 -24.17 32.77 -23.02
N THR A 188 -23.35 33.49 -23.76
CA THR A 188 -23.64 34.89 -24.10
C THR A 188 -23.40 35.02 -25.60
N ASN A 189 -24.50 35.01 -26.37
CA ASN A 189 -24.50 35.50 -27.73
C ASN A 189 -24.19 37.00 -27.69
N SER A 190 -23.17 37.43 -28.41
CA SER A 190 -23.18 38.71 -29.11
C SER A 190 -22.25 38.65 -30.31
N GLU A 191 -22.78 39.22 -31.37
CA GLU A 191 -22.35 39.20 -32.75
C GLU A 191 -21.16 40.13 -33.04
N ILE A 192 -20.32 39.67 -33.97
CA ILE A 192 -19.62 40.39 -35.06
C ILE A 192 -18.58 41.47 -34.65
N GLU A 193 -17.30 41.24 -34.99
CA GLU A 193 -16.64 41.92 -36.11
C GLU A 193 -15.30 41.30 -36.53
N ASP A 194 -15.05 41.50 -37.81
CA ASP A 194 -14.11 40.91 -38.76
C ASP A 194 -12.69 41.48 -38.61
N SER A 195 -11.65 40.68 -38.90
CA SER A 195 -10.33 41.14 -39.40
C SER A 195 -9.37 39.98 -39.66
N LYS A 196 -9.26 39.66 -40.94
CA LYS A 196 -8.32 38.76 -41.63
C LYS A 196 -6.95 39.43 -41.85
N LYS A 197 -5.84 38.71 -41.62
CA LYS A 197 -4.49 38.76 -42.26
C LYS A 197 -3.47 38.03 -41.38
N ASP A 198 -2.39 37.41 -41.83
CA ASP A 198 -1.96 36.78 -43.09
C ASP A 198 -0.67 35.99 -42.75
N ASN A 199 -0.35 35.10 -43.66
CA ASN A 199 0.65 34.05 -43.82
C ASN A 199 2.16 34.33 -43.52
N GLY A 200 2.94 33.24 -43.38
CA GLY A 200 4.42 33.17 -43.58
C GLY A 200 5.15 32.24 -42.59
N ASP A 201 5.28 30.93 -42.83
CA ASP A 201 6.36 30.23 -43.57
C ASP A 201 7.81 30.61 -43.17
N THR A 202 8.59 29.64 -42.66
CA THR A 202 9.90 29.19 -43.20
C THR A 202 10.55 28.14 -42.28
N THR A 203 11.23 27.20 -42.94
CA THR A 203 11.79 25.90 -42.57
C THR A 203 13.20 25.93 -41.92
N SER A 204 13.48 24.86 -41.16
CA SER A 204 14.73 24.09 -41.00
C SER A 204 16.10 24.76 -40.77
N THR A 205 16.81 24.28 -39.74
CA THR A 205 18.23 23.88 -39.89
C THR A 205 18.62 22.80 -38.87
N VAL A 206 19.09 21.68 -39.42
CA VAL A 206 19.76 20.54 -38.78
C VAL A 206 21.28 20.77 -38.85
N SER A 207 22.03 20.36 -37.82
CA SER A 207 23.40 19.81 -37.89
C SER A 207 23.76 19.25 -36.49
N THR A 208 23.63 17.94 -36.21
CA THR A 208 24.66 16.87 -36.27
C THR A 208 26.07 17.25 -35.82
N ASN A 209 26.56 16.57 -34.78
CA ASN A 209 27.77 15.75 -34.90
C ASN A 209 27.88 14.66 -33.82
N ALA A 210 28.28 13.49 -34.29
CA ALA A 210 28.45 12.22 -33.60
C ALA A 210 29.93 11.91 -33.30
N ASN A 211 30.17 11.03 -32.33
CA ASN A 211 31.25 10.03 -32.26
C ASN A 211 31.00 9.26 -30.95
N ASP A 212 30.46 8.04 -30.93
CA ASP A 212 30.97 6.74 -31.39
C ASP A 212 32.42 6.42 -30.97
N SER A 213 32.55 5.44 -30.09
CA SER A 213 33.55 4.37 -30.22
C SER A 213 33.17 3.20 -29.32
N THR A 214 32.92 2.10 -30.00
CA THR A 214 32.69 0.72 -29.56
C THR A 214 33.97 0.09 -28.98
N SER A 215 33.85 -0.89 -28.08
CA SER A 215 34.70 -2.09 -28.12
C SER A 215 34.07 -3.28 -27.38
N THR A 216 34.23 -4.43 -28.04
CA THR A 216 33.66 -5.77 -27.87
C THR A 216 34.52 -6.73 -27.04
N SER A 217 33.86 -7.74 -26.44
CA SER A 217 34.25 -9.18 -26.26
C SER A 217 35.47 -9.52 -25.37
N THR A 218 35.63 -10.65 -24.65
CA THR A 218 34.94 -11.96 -24.53
C THR A 218 35.50 -12.75 -23.30
N ASP A 219 34.75 -13.78 -22.87
CA ASP A 219 35.12 -15.14 -22.38
C ASP A 219 35.68 -15.49 -20.97
N ASP A 220 34.91 -16.42 -20.35
CA ASP A 220 35.24 -17.68 -19.64
C ASP A 220 36.13 -17.72 -18.39
N ASN A 221 35.63 -18.33 -17.29
CA ASN A 221 35.79 -19.77 -17.00
C ASN A 221 35.25 -20.18 -15.60
N LYS A 222 34.86 -21.46 -15.51
CA LYS A 222 34.25 -22.24 -14.42
C LYS A 222 35.06 -22.29 -13.11
N ASN A 223 34.37 -22.44 -11.96
CA ASN A 223 34.70 -23.50 -11.00
C ASN A 223 33.54 -23.88 -10.06
N ALA A 224 33.62 -25.10 -9.53
CA ALA A 224 32.58 -26.01 -9.05
C ALA A 224 32.07 -25.83 -7.60
N ASP A 225 30.93 -26.50 -7.35
CA ASP A 225 30.49 -27.24 -6.15
C ASP A 225 30.95 -26.77 -4.76
N ASN A 226 29.99 -26.44 -3.88
CA ASN A 226 29.44 -27.43 -2.94
C ASN A 226 28.19 -26.91 -2.21
N LYS A 227 27.12 -27.70 -2.26
CA LYS A 227 25.80 -27.43 -1.69
C LYS A 227 25.82 -27.68 -0.19
N THR A 228 25.71 -26.63 0.62
CA THR A 228 25.30 -26.76 2.03
C THR A 228 23.84 -26.35 2.12
N GLU A 229 23.00 -27.31 2.48
CA GLU A 229 21.58 -27.10 2.73
C GLU A 229 21.42 -26.27 4.00
N SER A 230 20.89 -25.06 3.85
CA SER A 230 20.36 -24.27 4.95
C SER A 230 19.08 -23.60 4.46
N ASN A 231 17.99 -24.06 5.06
CA ASN A 231 16.61 -23.80 4.71
C ASN A 231 16.21 -22.48 5.38
N ASP A 232 16.67 -21.35 4.83
CA ASP A 232 16.25 -20.01 5.27
C ASP A 232 15.25 -19.46 4.26
N ASN A 233 13.97 -19.47 4.65
CA ASN A 233 12.88 -18.79 3.96
C ASN A 233 13.00 -17.27 4.16
N SER A 234 14.03 -16.69 3.53
CA SER A 234 14.18 -15.26 3.30
C SER A 234 14.08 -15.08 1.79
N SER A 235 12.86 -14.91 1.29
CA SER A 235 12.65 -14.61 -0.13
C SER A 235 13.25 -13.23 -0.41
N SER A 236 14.47 -13.20 -0.94
CA SER A 236 14.86 -12.07 -1.78
C SER A 236 13.84 -12.05 -2.91
N VAL A 237 12.90 -11.10 -2.87
CA VAL A 237 11.92 -10.92 -3.93
C VAL A 237 12.72 -10.53 -5.17
N GLY A 238 13.06 -11.53 -5.98
CA GLY A 238 13.60 -11.31 -7.32
C GLY A 238 12.56 -10.50 -8.08
N THR A 239 13.01 -9.46 -8.77
CA THR A 239 12.15 -8.67 -9.65
C THR A 239 11.45 -9.61 -10.63
N VAL A 240 10.11 -9.62 -10.58
CA VAL A 240 9.29 -10.44 -11.48
C VAL A 240 9.56 -10.03 -12.93
N ASN A 241 9.84 -11.00 -13.80
CA ASN A 241 9.89 -10.83 -15.24
C ASN A 241 8.54 -11.19 -15.91
N ALA A 242 8.41 -10.98 -17.22
CA ALA A 242 7.15 -11.20 -17.94
C ALA A 242 6.63 -12.65 -17.87
N ASP A 243 7.52 -13.64 -18.03
CA ASP A 243 7.15 -15.06 -17.95
C ASP A 243 6.72 -15.43 -16.53
N GLN A 244 7.41 -14.91 -15.52
CA GLN A 244 7.04 -15.06 -14.12
C GLN A 244 5.68 -14.41 -13.83
N ALA A 245 5.42 -13.21 -14.35
CA ALA A 245 4.13 -12.54 -14.19
C ALA A 245 2.98 -13.37 -14.78
N MET A 246 3.16 -13.90 -15.99
CA MET A 246 2.17 -14.76 -16.62
C MET A 246 1.95 -16.08 -15.86
N ASN A 247 3.00 -16.70 -15.34
CA ASN A 247 2.89 -17.91 -14.52
C ASN A 247 2.20 -17.67 -13.18
N ILE A 248 2.47 -16.51 -12.56
CA ILE A 248 1.78 -16.07 -11.34
C ILE A 248 0.27 -15.97 -11.62
N ILE A 249 -0.15 -15.33 -12.70
CA ILE A 249 -1.58 -15.21 -13.05
C ILE A 249 -2.21 -16.58 -13.31
N LYS A 250 -1.55 -17.45 -14.09
CA LYS A 250 -2.06 -18.82 -14.34
C LYS A 250 -2.29 -19.60 -13.04
N SER A 251 -1.38 -19.45 -12.07
CA SER A 251 -1.52 -20.08 -10.77
C SER A 251 -2.60 -19.41 -9.90
N HIS A 252 -2.84 -18.11 -10.07
CA HIS A 252 -3.78 -17.34 -9.25
C HIS A 252 -5.23 -17.51 -9.73
N ASP A 253 -5.49 -17.44 -11.04
CA ASP A 253 -6.84 -17.63 -11.61
C ASP A 253 -7.27 -19.10 -11.52
N GLY A 254 -6.31 -20.04 -11.63
CA GLY A 254 -6.58 -21.49 -11.57
C GLY A 254 -7.36 -22.03 -12.78
N ASN A 255 -7.74 -21.17 -13.73
CA ASN A 255 -8.45 -21.53 -14.94
C ASN A 255 -7.47 -21.90 -16.06
N THR A 256 -7.42 -23.19 -16.39
CA THR A 256 -6.55 -23.75 -17.42
C THR A 256 -7.07 -23.59 -18.84
N ASP A 257 -8.35 -23.22 -19.00
CA ASP A 257 -9.01 -23.10 -20.30
C ASP A 257 -8.90 -21.68 -20.88
N LYS A 258 -8.32 -20.75 -20.12
CA LYS A 258 -7.98 -19.41 -20.61
C LYS A 258 -6.57 -19.36 -21.19
N LYS A 259 -6.43 -18.55 -22.23
CA LYS A 259 -5.13 -18.11 -22.77
C LYS A 259 -4.74 -16.82 -22.07
N TYR A 260 -3.46 -16.66 -21.78
CA TYR A 260 -2.92 -15.46 -21.13
C TYR A 260 -1.86 -14.85 -22.02
N SER A 261 -1.89 -13.53 -22.14
CA SER A 261 -0.92 -12.79 -22.93
C SER A 261 -0.52 -11.52 -22.20
N VAL A 262 0.75 -11.14 -22.31
CA VAL A 262 1.18 -9.81 -21.89
C VAL A 262 0.62 -8.80 -22.88
N VAL A 263 -0.05 -7.76 -22.40
CA VAL A 263 -0.50 -6.66 -23.24
C VAL A 263 0.72 -5.87 -23.70
N ILE A 264 0.95 -5.81 -25.00
CA ILE A 264 2.07 -5.08 -25.62
C ILE A 264 1.47 -3.87 -26.35
N ASP A 265 2.15 -2.72 -26.29
CA ASP A 265 1.73 -1.56 -27.09
C ASP A 265 1.77 -1.85 -28.59
N GLN A 266 1.06 -1.03 -29.37
CA GLN A 266 0.89 -1.23 -30.83
C GLN A 266 2.20 -1.17 -31.63
N ASN A 267 3.33 -0.86 -30.98
CA ASN A 267 4.63 -0.73 -31.62
C ASN A 267 5.44 -2.05 -31.61
N GLY A 268 4.84 -3.17 -31.21
CA GLY A 268 5.36 -4.52 -31.48
C GLY A 268 6.78 -4.74 -30.98
N GLY A 269 6.94 -4.82 -29.65
CA GLY A 269 8.21 -5.18 -29.00
C GLY A 269 8.01 -6.19 -27.88
N THR A 270 9.10 -6.75 -27.35
CA THR A 270 9.15 -7.59 -26.14
C THR A 270 8.24 -7.07 -25.02
N ALA A 271 7.76 -7.97 -24.14
CA ALA A 271 6.91 -7.64 -22.98
C ALA A 271 7.29 -6.30 -22.34
N LYS A 272 6.47 -5.27 -22.58
CA LYS A 272 6.68 -3.94 -22.02
C LYS A 272 6.08 -3.92 -20.63
N THR A 273 6.88 -3.52 -19.66
CA THR A 273 6.33 -3.06 -18.40
C THR A 273 5.66 -1.71 -18.61
N TYR A 274 4.63 -1.44 -17.84
CA TYR A 274 3.96 -0.15 -17.77
C TYR A 274 4.36 0.56 -16.49
N THR A 275 4.31 1.89 -16.51
CA THR A 275 4.37 2.69 -15.28
C THR A 275 2.93 3.02 -14.89
N ASP A 276 2.51 2.61 -13.69
CA ASP A 276 1.19 2.97 -13.17
C ASP A 276 1.12 4.48 -12.84
N GLY A 277 -0.07 5.00 -12.58
CA GLY A 277 -0.31 6.40 -12.23
C GLY A 277 0.40 6.86 -10.94
N ASN A 278 1.01 5.92 -10.20
CA ASN A 278 1.80 6.19 -8.99
C ASN A 278 3.31 6.03 -9.23
N GLY A 279 3.76 5.81 -10.47
CA GLY A 279 5.17 5.70 -10.83
C GLY A 279 5.77 4.30 -10.67
N GLN A 280 4.96 3.26 -10.50
CA GLN A 280 5.43 1.89 -10.27
C GLN A 280 5.42 1.05 -11.54
N THR A 281 6.44 0.20 -11.68
CA THR A 281 6.59 -0.71 -12.82
C THR A 281 5.72 -1.97 -12.65
N VAL A 282 4.82 -2.19 -13.61
CA VAL A 282 3.85 -3.29 -13.62
C VAL A 282 3.85 -4.06 -14.94
N TYR A 283 3.37 -5.31 -14.91
CA TYR A 283 3.00 -6.08 -16.10
C TYR A 283 1.47 -6.11 -16.22
N TRP A 284 0.96 -5.82 -17.41
CA TRP A 284 -0.46 -5.97 -17.74
C TRP A 284 -0.64 -7.29 -18.49
N ILE A 285 -1.39 -8.21 -17.89
CA ILE A 285 -1.74 -9.50 -18.48
C ILE A 285 -3.22 -9.49 -18.84
N HIS A 286 -3.54 -9.84 -20.08
CA HIS A 286 -4.90 -10.05 -20.54
C HIS A 286 -5.15 -11.56 -20.69
N SER A 287 -6.21 -12.05 -20.05
CA SER A 287 -6.72 -13.40 -20.27
C SER A 287 -7.78 -13.37 -21.37
N THR A 288 -7.91 -14.45 -22.13
CA THR A 288 -9.01 -14.65 -23.08
C THR A 288 -9.48 -16.08 -23.02
N ASP A 289 -10.78 -16.31 -23.14
CA ASP A 289 -11.33 -17.65 -23.33
C ASP A 289 -10.78 -18.29 -24.61
N ASN A 290 -10.86 -19.62 -24.68
CA ASN A 290 -10.33 -20.38 -25.81
C ASN A 290 -10.91 -19.97 -27.17
N ASP A 291 -12.15 -19.50 -27.19
CA ASP A 291 -12.88 -18.99 -28.35
C ASP A 291 -12.64 -17.50 -28.65
N GLY A 292 -11.89 -16.81 -27.78
CA GLY A 292 -11.54 -15.40 -27.91
C GLY A 292 -12.66 -14.41 -27.58
N SER A 293 -13.75 -14.85 -26.94
CA SER A 293 -14.97 -14.06 -26.75
C SER A 293 -14.98 -13.17 -25.50
N SER A 294 -14.38 -13.62 -24.41
CA SER A 294 -14.33 -12.91 -23.12
C SER A 294 -12.90 -12.91 -22.56
N GLY A 295 -12.56 -11.89 -21.78
CA GLY A 295 -11.22 -11.73 -21.23
C GLY A 295 -11.18 -10.82 -20.02
N ASP A 296 -10.25 -11.10 -19.12
CA ASP A 296 -10.01 -10.32 -17.91
C ASP A 296 -8.66 -9.63 -17.97
N ASP A 297 -8.56 -8.49 -17.28
CA ASP A 297 -7.31 -7.77 -17.13
C ASP A 297 -6.70 -7.99 -15.75
N TRP A 298 -5.39 -8.20 -15.72
CA TRP A 298 -4.63 -8.42 -14.51
C TRP A 298 -3.41 -7.51 -14.48
N THR A 299 -3.12 -6.97 -13.29
CA THR A 299 -1.93 -6.19 -13.02
C THR A 299 -1.01 -6.98 -12.10
N VAL A 300 0.23 -7.22 -12.54
CA VAL A 300 1.28 -7.85 -11.73
C VAL A 300 2.35 -6.83 -11.41
N TYR A 301 2.54 -6.52 -10.13
CA TYR A 301 3.62 -5.65 -9.69
C TYR A 301 4.95 -6.39 -9.67
N SER A 302 6.05 -5.63 -9.78
CA SER A 302 7.41 -6.18 -9.78
C SER A 302 7.77 -7.02 -8.55
N ASN A 303 7.02 -6.86 -7.45
CA ASN A 303 7.15 -7.65 -6.22
C ASN A 303 6.28 -8.92 -6.16
N GLY A 304 5.57 -9.24 -7.25
CA GLY A 304 4.69 -10.41 -7.36
C GLY A 304 3.26 -10.20 -6.86
N LEU A 305 2.89 -8.99 -6.40
CA LEU A 305 1.49 -8.71 -6.07
C LEU A 305 0.64 -8.74 -7.34
N VAL A 306 -0.50 -9.43 -7.26
CA VAL A 306 -1.49 -9.55 -8.33
C VAL A 306 -2.75 -8.79 -7.97
N MET A 307 -3.25 -7.98 -8.90
CA MET A 307 -4.57 -7.36 -8.83
C MET A 307 -5.40 -7.81 -10.03
N HIS A 308 -6.65 -8.22 -9.80
CA HIS A 308 -7.59 -8.61 -10.85
C HIS A 308 -8.26 -7.36 -11.46
N SER A 309 -7.45 -6.56 -12.16
CA SER A 309 -7.88 -5.36 -12.87
C SER A 309 -6.78 -4.88 -13.81
N LYS A 310 -7.15 -4.09 -14.82
CA LYS A 310 -6.17 -3.37 -15.66
C LYS A 310 -5.39 -2.35 -14.81
N PRO A 311 -4.13 -2.05 -15.18
CA PRO A 311 -3.35 -1.05 -14.46
C PRO A 311 -3.96 0.34 -14.68
N ASN A 312 -3.85 1.17 -13.66
CA ASN A 312 -4.13 2.60 -13.77
C ASN A 312 -2.91 3.26 -14.42
N LEU A 313 -2.99 3.68 -15.69
CA LEU A 313 -1.89 4.24 -16.48
C LEU A 313 -1.97 5.76 -16.58
#